data_AF-A0A5L8KCX7-F1
#
_entry.id   AF-A0A5L8KCX7-F1
#
_cell.length_a   1.000
_cell.length_b   1.000
_cell.length_c   1.000
_cell.angle_alpha   90.00
_cell.angle_beta   90.00
_cell.angle_gamma   90.00
#
_symmetry.space_group_name_H-M   'P 1'
#
loop_
_entity.id
_entity.type
_entity.pdbx_description
1 polymer ?
#
loop_
_entity_poly.entity_id
_entity_poly.type
_entity_poly.pdbx_seq_one_letter_code
_entity_poly.pdbx_strand_id
1 'polypeptide(L)'
;MKIVLFLFFIIYGAWAEDFISPKEYQESLYKNPRGISCAKCHGDGGQQILGYYTKNGEKIPFIVPSIKNTPYTRFRKILNQPQEAKSIMPTYSLTEDEIKSLYDYITSNKRSKK
;
A
#
# COMPACT_ATOMS: atom_id res chain seq x y z
N MET A 1 -33.63 23.73 -30.73
CA MET A 1 -33.77 22.57 -29.81
C MET A 1 -32.55 21.65 -29.83
N LYS A 2 -32.03 21.23 -30.99
CA LYS A 2 -30.84 20.34 -31.08
C LYS A 2 -29.56 20.91 -30.45
N ILE A 3 -29.29 22.21 -30.67
CA ILE A 3 -28.11 22.90 -30.10
C ILE A 3 -28.19 23.05 -28.58
N VAL A 4 -29.40 23.25 -28.03
CA VAL A 4 -29.61 23.36 -26.58
C VAL A 4 -29.39 22.02 -25.90
N LEU A 5 -29.85 20.92 -26.51
CA LEU A 5 -29.57 19.55 -26.03
C LEU A 5 -28.07 19.21 -26.10
N PHE A 6 -27.39 19.66 -27.14
CA PHE A 6 -25.95 19.44 -27.30
C PHE A 6 -25.13 20.21 -26.25
N LEU A 7 -25.50 21.47 -25.98
CA LEU A 7 -24.92 22.28 -24.90
C LEU A 7 -25.17 21.67 -23.52
N PHE A 8 -26.36 21.11 -23.28
CA PHE A 8 -26.67 20.41 -22.04
C PHE A 8 -25.74 19.20 -21.86
N PHE A 9 -25.51 18.40 -22.91
CA PHE A 9 -24.63 17.23 -22.84
C PHE A 9 -23.16 17.58 -22.52
N ILE A 10 -22.65 18.70 -23.06
CA ILE A 10 -21.28 19.18 -22.79
C ILE A 10 -21.14 19.64 -21.33
N ILE A 11 -22.16 20.33 -20.80
CA ILE A 11 -22.13 20.79 -19.42
C ILE A 11 -22.12 19.58 -18.48
N TYR A 12 -22.94 18.54 -18.69
CA TYR A 12 -22.95 17.34 -17.82
C TYR A 12 -21.61 16.59 -17.80
N GLY A 13 -20.91 16.50 -18.94
CA GLY A 13 -19.61 15.84 -19.00
C GLY A 13 -18.49 16.59 -18.26
N ALA A 14 -18.61 17.91 -18.12
CA ALA A 14 -17.61 18.75 -17.44
C ALA A 14 -17.64 18.65 -15.89
N TRP A 15 -18.67 18.02 -15.32
CA TRP A 15 -18.77 17.75 -13.88
C TRP A 15 -18.51 16.28 -13.52
N ALA A 16 -17.97 15.50 -14.45
CA ALA A 16 -17.52 14.15 -14.13
C ALA A 16 -16.31 14.24 -13.20
N GLU A 17 -16.44 13.73 -11.97
CA GLU A 17 -15.28 13.57 -11.10
C GLU A 17 -14.45 12.37 -11.58
N ASP A 18 -13.15 12.60 -11.77
CA ASP A 18 -12.18 11.53 -12.04
C ASP A 18 -11.92 10.77 -10.73
N PHE A 19 -12.64 9.67 -10.54
CA PHE A 19 -12.33 8.74 -9.46
C PHE A 19 -11.02 8.02 -9.76
N ILE A 20 -10.16 7.92 -8.74
CA ILE A 20 -8.97 7.08 -8.82
C ILE A 20 -9.36 5.65 -9.16
N SER A 21 -8.61 5.06 -10.09
CA SER A 21 -8.75 3.65 -10.41
C SER A 21 -8.40 2.78 -9.19
N PRO A 22 -8.89 1.52 -9.13
CA PRO A 22 -8.50 0.61 -8.06
C PRO A 22 -6.98 0.45 -7.91
N LYS A 23 -6.23 0.50 -9.01
CA LYS A 23 -4.77 0.42 -9.01
C LYS A 23 -4.12 1.66 -8.39
N GLU A 24 -4.61 2.85 -8.74
CA GLU A 24 -4.13 4.11 -8.16
C GLU A 24 -4.44 4.19 -6.66
N TYR A 25 -5.63 3.74 -6.26
CA TYR A 25 -5.99 3.63 -4.86
C TYR A 25 -5.06 2.69 -4.10
N GLN A 26 -4.83 1.48 -4.63
CA GLN A 26 -3.93 0.48 -4.07
C GLN A 26 -2.51 1.01 -3.89
N GLU A 27 -1.97 1.68 -4.91
CA GLU A 27 -0.62 2.27 -4.86
C GLU A 27 -0.55 3.43 -3.86
N SER A 28 -1.54 4.33 -3.89
CA SER A 28 -1.65 5.46 -2.96
C SER A 28 -1.73 4.97 -1.51
N LEU A 29 -2.58 3.96 -1.25
CA LEU A 29 -2.73 3.34 0.05
C LEU A 29 -1.43 2.70 0.52
N TYR A 30 -0.69 2.00 -0.34
CA TYR A 30 0.61 1.43 0.02
C TYR A 30 1.67 2.51 0.34
N LYS A 31 1.62 3.63 -0.36
CA LYS A 31 2.49 4.78 -0.10
C LYS A 31 2.10 5.56 1.15
N ASN A 32 0.83 5.52 1.57
CA ASN A 32 0.33 6.33 2.68
C ASN A 32 -0.89 5.73 3.44
N PRO A 33 -0.77 4.56 4.08
CA PRO A 33 -1.87 3.89 4.80
C PRO A 33 -2.07 4.49 6.19
N ARG A 34 -2.35 5.80 6.28
CA ARG A 34 -2.40 6.62 7.52
C ARG A 34 -1.08 7.30 7.92
N GLY A 35 -0.41 7.95 6.97
CA GLY A 35 0.72 8.84 7.26
C GLY A 35 2.10 8.17 7.28
N ILE A 36 2.17 6.83 7.39
CA ILE A 36 3.43 6.08 7.43
C ILE A 36 3.46 5.04 6.31
N SER A 37 4.23 5.35 5.26
CA SER A 37 4.38 4.54 4.05
C SER A 37 4.86 3.12 4.32
N CYS A 38 4.17 2.11 3.76
CA CYS A 38 4.70 0.74 3.71
C CYS A 38 5.98 0.67 2.87
N ALA A 39 6.02 1.42 1.77
CA ALA A 39 7.13 1.42 0.80
C ALA A 39 8.46 1.86 1.42
N LYS A 40 8.43 2.71 2.47
CA LYS A 40 9.65 3.15 3.16
C LYS A 40 10.41 2.00 3.84
N CYS A 41 9.72 0.95 4.26
CA CYS A 41 10.33 -0.22 4.89
C CYS A 41 10.35 -1.44 3.96
N HIS A 42 9.27 -1.64 3.20
CA HIS A 42 9.08 -2.83 2.37
C HIS A 42 9.36 -2.61 0.88
N GLY A 43 9.62 -1.38 0.42
CA GLY A 43 9.98 -1.10 -0.99
C GLY A 43 8.92 -1.60 -1.96
N ASP A 44 9.28 -2.55 -2.83
CA ASP A 44 8.35 -3.21 -3.75
C ASP A 44 7.73 -4.51 -3.17
N GLY A 45 7.91 -4.75 -1.86
CA GLY A 45 7.56 -5.97 -1.13
C GLY A 45 8.71 -6.98 -1.01
N GLY A 46 9.87 -6.72 -1.60
CA GLY A 46 11.08 -7.52 -1.44
C GLY A 46 11.72 -7.42 -0.05
N GLN A 47 12.56 -8.40 0.28
CA GLN A 47 13.43 -8.31 1.46
C GLN A 47 14.47 -7.21 1.21
N GLN A 48 14.76 -6.41 2.24
CA GLN A 48 15.80 -5.39 2.16
C GLN A 48 16.41 -5.08 3.52
N ILE A 49 17.57 -4.43 3.51
CA ILE A 49 18.22 -3.89 4.70
C ILE A 49 17.77 -2.44 4.86
N LEU A 50 17.11 -2.11 5.96
CA LEU A 50 16.65 -0.75 6.25
C LEU A 50 17.76 0.14 6.82
N GLY A 51 18.74 -0.50 7.47
CA GLY A 51 19.85 0.19 8.11
C GLY A 51 20.69 -0.79 8.92
N TYR A 52 21.57 -0.25 9.75
CA TYR A 52 22.43 -1.03 10.62
C TYR A 52 22.37 -0.47 12.04
N TYR A 53 22.49 -1.34 13.02
CA TYR A 53 22.66 -0.97 14.42
C TYR A 53 23.87 -1.68 15.01
N THR A 54 24.47 -1.10 16.05
CA THR A 54 25.62 -1.70 16.73
C THR A 54 25.17 -2.43 17.98
N LYS A 55 25.59 -3.68 18.14
CA LYS A 55 25.41 -4.46 19.36
C LYS A 55 26.73 -5.11 19.72
N ASN A 56 27.23 -4.85 20.93
CA ASN A 56 28.51 -5.40 21.42
C ASN A 56 29.70 -5.10 20.48
N GLY A 57 29.72 -3.93 19.85
CA GLY A 57 30.77 -3.55 18.90
C GLY A 57 30.59 -4.12 17.48
N GLU A 58 29.63 -5.01 17.26
CA GLU A 58 29.33 -5.57 15.95
C GLU A 58 28.22 -4.79 15.24
N LYS A 59 28.41 -4.50 13.95
CA LYS A 59 27.44 -3.83 13.10
C LYS A 59 26.48 -4.86 12.49
N ILE A 60 25.22 -4.86 12.95
CA ILE A 60 24.19 -5.82 12.55
C ILE A 60 23.22 -5.16 11.57
N PRO A 61 22.88 -5.81 10.43
CA PRO A 61 21.86 -5.30 9.52
C PRO A 61 20.46 -5.45 10.10
N PHE A 62 19.64 -4.40 9.98
CA PHE A 62 18.21 -4.49 10.26
C PHE A 62 17.49 -4.94 8.98
N ILE A 63 17.11 -6.22 8.95
CA ILE A 63 16.49 -6.86 7.78
C ILE A 63 14.96 -6.75 7.90
N VAL A 64 14.34 -6.13 6.89
CA VAL A 64 12.88 -6.14 6.71
C VAL A 64 12.51 -7.34 5.83
N PRO A 65 11.61 -8.24 6.27
CA PRO A 65 11.29 -9.44 5.52
C PRO A 65 10.51 -9.12 4.24
N SER A 66 10.64 -10.00 3.25
CA SER A 66 9.78 -9.93 2.06
C SER A 66 8.33 -10.25 2.41
N ILE A 67 7.40 -9.54 1.77
CA ILE A 67 5.95 -9.73 1.89
C ILE A 67 5.30 -10.23 0.59
N LYS A 68 6.08 -10.45 -0.49
CA LYS A 68 5.58 -10.86 -1.82
C LYS A 68 4.91 -12.24 -1.84
N ASN A 69 5.31 -13.15 -0.95
CA ASN A 69 4.81 -14.53 -0.91
C ASN A 69 4.13 -14.85 0.43
N THR A 70 3.73 -13.83 1.19
CA THR A 70 3.03 -14.01 2.46
C THR A 70 1.58 -14.42 2.19
N PRO A 71 1.03 -15.49 2.79
CA PRO A 71 -0.38 -15.83 2.65
C PRO A 71 -1.28 -14.70 3.17
N TYR A 72 -2.43 -14.47 2.52
CA TYR A 72 -3.38 -13.42 2.92
C TYR A 72 -3.76 -13.49 4.41
N THR A 73 -3.97 -14.68 4.95
CA THR A 73 -4.31 -14.89 6.37
C THR A 73 -3.24 -14.31 7.32
N ARG A 74 -1.96 -14.51 6.99
CA ARG A 74 -0.84 -13.97 7.76
C ARG A 74 -0.71 -12.46 7.57
N PHE A 75 -0.85 -11.98 6.33
CA PHE A 75 -0.81 -10.55 6.00
C PHE A 75 -1.87 -9.76 6.78
N ARG A 76 -3.12 -10.22 6.70
CA ARG A 76 -4.26 -9.67 7.44
C ARG A 76 -4.03 -9.71 8.95
N LYS A 77 -3.58 -10.85 9.49
CA LYS A 77 -3.33 -10.98 10.94
C LYS A 77 -2.33 -9.95 11.45
N ILE A 78 -1.23 -9.72 10.72
CA ILE A 78 -0.21 -8.73 11.13
C ILE A 78 -0.79 -7.32 11.10
N LEU A 79 -1.58 -6.94 10.09
CA LEU A 79 -2.12 -5.59 10.00
C LEU A 79 -3.26 -5.32 11.00
N ASN A 80 -4.01 -6.35 11.39
CA ASN A 80 -5.12 -6.22 12.34
C ASN A 80 -4.70 -6.30 13.82
N GLN A 81 -3.46 -6.67 14.12
CA GLN A 81 -2.98 -6.74 15.49
C GLN A 81 -2.20 -5.47 15.86
N PRO A 82 -2.30 -5.01 17.12
CA PRO A 82 -1.37 -4.01 17.64
C PRO A 82 0.07 -4.49 17.50
N GLN A 83 0.94 -3.63 17.00
CA GLN A 83 2.37 -3.92 16.94
C GLN A 83 3.00 -3.71 18.31
N GLU A 84 3.99 -4.54 18.63
CA GLU A 84 4.73 -4.42 19.88
C GLU A 84 5.49 -3.10 19.94
N ALA A 85 5.72 -2.57 21.15
CA ALA A 85 6.45 -1.32 21.36
C ALA A 85 7.89 -1.34 20.80
N LYS A 86 8.49 -2.52 20.61
CA LYS A 86 9.82 -2.71 20.04
C LYS A 86 9.80 -2.88 18.51
N SER A 87 8.63 -2.99 17.91
CA SER A 87 8.48 -3.11 16.46
C SER A 87 8.74 -1.78 15.79
N ILE A 88 9.49 -1.80 14.69
CA ILE A 88 9.62 -0.64 13.79
C ILE A 88 8.36 -0.49 12.91
N MET A 89 7.65 -1.60 12.66
CA MET A 89 6.40 -1.56 11.91
C MET A 89 5.33 -0.86 12.76
N PRO A 90 4.68 0.20 12.25
CA PRO A 90 3.64 0.89 12.99
C PRO A 90 2.36 0.05 13.05
N THR A 91 1.51 0.36 14.03
CA THR A 91 0.13 -0.13 14.04
C THR A 91 -0.70 0.74 13.10
N TYR A 92 -1.41 0.10 12.17
CA TYR A 92 -2.32 0.79 11.27
C TYR A 92 -3.77 0.56 11.70
N SER A 93 -4.61 1.59 11.56
CA SER A 93 -6.07 1.45 11.68
C SER A 93 -6.63 1.34 10.28
N LEU A 94 -6.78 0.12 9.78
CA LEU A 94 -7.23 -0.17 8.41
C LEU A 94 -8.53 -0.97 8.44
N THR A 95 -9.36 -0.77 7.43
CA THR A 95 -10.51 -1.62 7.14
C THR A 95 -10.07 -2.92 6.46
N GLU A 96 -10.96 -3.90 6.43
CA GLU A 96 -10.72 -5.17 5.74
C GLU A 96 -10.48 -4.97 4.23
N ASP A 97 -11.19 -4.03 3.61
CA ASP A 97 -11.04 -3.71 2.19
C ASP A 97 -9.72 -3.00 1.89
N GLU A 98 -9.25 -2.14 2.80
CA GLU A 98 -7.92 -1.52 2.73
C GLU A 98 -6.81 -2.59 2.81
N ILE A 99 -6.95 -3.54 3.75
CA ILE A 99 -6.00 -4.66 3.89
C ILE A 99 -5.98 -5.53 2.64
N LYS A 100 -7.16 -5.85 2.09
CA LYS A 100 -7.25 -6.58 0.82
C LYS A 100 -6.62 -5.81 -0.33
N SER A 101 -6.84 -4.50 -0.42
CA SER A 101 -6.24 -3.63 -1.44
C SER A 101 -4.71 -3.63 -1.36
N LEU A 102 -4.15 -3.53 -0.16
CA LEU A 102 -2.69 -3.63 0.05
C LEU A 102 -2.14 -5.00 -0.37
N TYR A 103 -2.85 -6.08 -0.05
CA TYR A 103 -2.46 -7.43 -0.47
C TYR A 103 -2.49 -7.59 -1.99
N ASP A 104 -3.56 -7.11 -2.62
CA ASP A 104 -3.72 -7.15 -4.08
C ASP A 104 -2.63 -6.33 -4.77
N TYR A 105 -2.24 -5.17 -4.23
CA TYR A 105 -1.12 -4.36 -4.72
C TYR A 105 0.20 -5.15 -4.71
N ILE A 106 0.55 -5.74 -3.57
CA ILE A 106 1.82 -6.47 -3.38
C ILE A 106 1.88 -7.73 -4.24
N THR A 107 0.76 -8.43 -4.41
CA THR A 107 0.70 -9.65 -5.21
C THR A 107 0.56 -9.38 -6.71
N SER A 108 -0.08 -8.28 -7.12
CA SER A 108 -0.21 -7.90 -8.54
C SER A 108 1.09 -7.37 -9.14
N ASN A 109 1.96 -6.74 -8.33
CA ASN A 109 3.33 -6.39 -8.73
C ASN A 109 4.19 -7.61 -9.11
N LYS A 110 3.76 -8.84 -8.79
CA LYS A 110 4.37 -10.08 -9.28
C LYS A 110 4.06 -10.34 -10.76
N ARG A 111 2.93 -9.84 -11.27
CA ARG A 111 2.42 -10.15 -12.62
C ARG A 111 2.93 -9.18 -13.70
N SER A 112 3.36 -7.97 -13.36
CA SER A 112 3.84 -6.99 -14.35
C SER A 112 5.33 -7.10 -14.71
N LYS A 113 6.11 -7.94 -14.00
CA LYS A 113 7.54 -8.17 -14.23
C LYS A 113 7.84 -9.48 -14.99
N LYS A 114 6.86 -10.07 -15.69
CA LYS A 114 7.05 -11.29 -16.49
C LYS A 114 6.98 -10.98 -17.98
#